data_AF-A0A7R9VNN0-F1
#
_entry.id   AF-A0A7R9VNN0-F1
#
_cell.length_a   1.000
_cell.length_b   1.000
_cell.length_c   1.000
_cell.angle_alpha   90.00
_cell.angle_beta   90.00
_cell.angle_gamma   90.00
#
_symmetry.space_group_name_H-M   'P 1'
#
loop_
_entity.id
_entity.type
_entity.pdbx_description
1 polymer ?
#
loop_
_entity_poly.entity_id
_entity_poly.type
_entity_poly.pdbx_seq_one_letter_code
_entity_poly.pdbx_strand_id
1 'polypeptide(L)'
;MGRDNKRGKRGGRGGGRRFAAHSAEEIEQRNARLAEFDAQRARRRAEEDDEDGGSDGDDVDAQREAMLSGMKGVSVQDDGDDFEEKDVKSKGVEGLIDVENPNRASGTNPRMMKAKDLDGAEAAPMTRKEREEAEKARAAAAYRKRHEAGLTEEYKRDMAKLAEVRKRREEADAKKKAEAEAAESAEAERKKKAEEAGAFGGGDGDDKKKKKKKSKDIPKLDKIAIKKMKPAQMKEALKLRGLEI
;
A
#
# COMPACT_ATOMS: atom_id res chain seq x y z
N MET A 1 -22.26 16.56 -54.09
CA MET A 1 -23.00 17.28 -53.03
C MET A 1 -22.97 16.44 -51.75
N GLY A 2 -21.90 16.58 -50.95
CA GLY A 2 -21.81 15.98 -49.62
C GLY A 2 -21.91 17.10 -48.59
N ARG A 3 -22.86 16.99 -47.64
CA ARG A 3 -23.18 18.04 -46.67
C ARG A 3 -22.13 18.05 -45.55
N ASP A 4 -21.45 19.18 -45.38
CA ASP A 4 -20.57 19.45 -44.25
C ASP A 4 -21.37 19.53 -42.96
N ASN A 5 -21.38 18.45 -42.19
CA ASN A 5 -21.84 18.46 -40.80
C ASN A 5 -20.80 19.18 -39.93
N LYS A 6 -20.91 20.51 -39.84
CA LYS A 6 -20.32 21.34 -38.77
C LYS A 6 -20.87 20.89 -37.41
N ARG A 7 -20.28 19.85 -36.84
CA ARG A 7 -20.53 19.49 -35.43
C ARG A 7 -19.90 20.55 -34.55
N GLY A 8 -20.76 21.18 -33.75
CA GLY A 8 -20.46 22.36 -32.95
C GLY A 8 -19.17 22.25 -32.17
N LYS A 9 -18.29 23.22 -32.41
CA LYS A 9 -17.22 23.61 -31.50
C LYS A 9 -17.87 24.01 -30.19
N ARG A 10 -18.00 23.05 -29.26
CA ARG A 10 -18.41 23.31 -27.88
C ARG A 10 -17.40 24.33 -27.35
N GLY A 11 -17.85 25.58 -27.26
CA GLY A 11 -17.07 26.67 -26.73
C GLY A 11 -16.48 26.22 -25.41
N GLY A 12 -15.15 26.20 -25.35
CA GLY A 12 -14.45 26.08 -24.08
C GLY A 12 -15.11 27.06 -23.14
N ARG A 13 -15.61 26.56 -22.02
CA ARG A 13 -16.14 27.40 -20.95
C ARG A 13 -15.00 28.29 -20.52
N GLY A 14 -14.92 29.46 -21.16
CA GLY A 14 -14.09 30.55 -20.72
C GLY A 14 -14.48 30.76 -19.28
N GLY A 15 -13.57 30.37 -18.38
CA GLY A 15 -13.63 30.77 -16.98
C GLY A 15 -13.56 32.28 -17.00
N GLY A 16 -14.73 32.91 -17.16
CA GLY A 16 -14.88 34.36 -17.21
C GLY A 16 -14.11 34.92 -16.04
N ARG A 17 -13.37 36.00 -16.29
CA ARG A 17 -12.62 36.73 -15.28
C ARG A 17 -13.59 36.97 -14.13
N ARG A 18 -13.39 36.21 -13.05
CA ARG A 18 -14.20 36.29 -11.85
C ARG A 18 -13.93 37.70 -11.36
N PHE A 19 -14.92 38.58 -11.45
CA PHE A 19 -14.84 39.92 -10.89
C PHE A 19 -14.24 39.77 -9.48
N ALA A 20 -13.09 40.41 -9.25
CA ALA A 20 -12.50 40.43 -7.94
C ALA A 20 -13.55 41.07 -7.03
N ALA A 21 -14.06 40.34 -6.04
CA ALA A 21 -15.07 40.86 -5.13
C ALA A 21 -14.56 42.20 -4.57
N HIS A 22 -15.37 43.24 -4.70
CA HIS A 22 -14.93 44.61 -4.43
C HIS A 22 -15.18 45.02 -2.96
N SER A 23 -15.78 44.14 -2.15
CA SER A 23 -15.98 44.34 -0.71
C SER A 23 -15.89 43.02 0.08
N ALA A 24 -15.58 43.13 1.38
CA ALA A 24 -15.50 41.97 2.28
C ALA A 24 -16.85 41.26 2.45
N GLU A 25 -17.95 42.02 2.48
CA GLU A 25 -19.31 41.46 2.57
C GLU A 25 -19.69 40.64 1.32
N GLU A 26 -19.23 41.05 0.13
CA GLU A 26 -19.47 40.29 -1.12
C GLU A 26 -18.71 38.94 -1.10
N ILE A 27 -17.53 38.89 -0.48
CA ILE A 27 -16.75 37.66 -0.30
C ILE A 27 -17.46 36.73 0.68
N GLU A 28 -17.98 37.25 1.79
CA GLU A 28 -18.70 36.45 2.78
C GLU A 28 -19.98 35.85 2.21
N GLN A 29 -20.78 36.64 1.49
CA GLN A 29 -21.99 36.13 0.82
C GLN A 29 -21.67 35.06 -0.22
N ARG A 30 -20.57 35.24 -0.98
CA ARG A 30 -20.10 34.23 -1.93
C ARG A 30 -19.65 32.95 -1.23
N ASN A 31 -18.90 33.07 -0.13
CA ASN A 31 -18.41 31.92 0.63
C ASN A 31 -19.57 31.17 1.30
N ALA A 32 -20.55 31.89 1.84
CA ALA A 32 -21.77 31.30 2.39
C ALA A 32 -22.53 30.49 1.34
N ARG A 33 -22.73 31.06 0.14
CA ARG A 33 -23.38 30.36 -0.98
C ARG A 33 -22.62 29.12 -1.45
N LEU A 34 -21.28 29.16 -1.43
CA LEU A 34 -20.46 27.99 -1.77
C LEU A 34 -20.54 26.91 -0.68
N ALA A 35 -20.52 27.30 0.59
CA ALA A 35 -20.66 26.38 1.72
C ALA A 35 -22.04 25.69 1.72
N GLU A 36 -23.11 26.42 1.40
CA GLU A 36 -24.45 25.84 1.23
C GLU A 36 -24.50 24.84 0.07
N PHE A 37 -23.89 25.17 -1.06
CA PHE A 37 -23.83 24.28 -2.22
C PHE A 37 -23.04 22.99 -1.91
N ASP A 38 -21.91 23.11 -1.22
CA ASP A 38 -21.10 21.96 -0.80
C ASP A 38 -21.82 21.12 0.26
N ALA A 39 -22.53 21.73 1.21
CA ALA A 39 -23.36 21.04 2.19
C ALA A 39 -24.53 20.29 1.52
N GLN A 40 -25.19 20.90 0.53
CA GLN A 40 -26.26 20.25 -0.23
C GLN A 40 -25.74 19.06 -1.05
N ARG A 41 -24.52 19.17 -1.60
CA ARG A 41 -23.85 18.09 -2.30
C ARG A 41 -23.42 16.95 -1.37
N ALA A 42 -22.97 17.30 -0.16
CA ALA A 42 -22.62 16.33 0.87
C ALA A 42 -23.87 15.58 1.37
N ARG A 43 -25.00 16.28 1.55
CA ARG A 43 -26.29 15.65 1.87
C ARG A 43 -26.75 14.69 0.80
N ARG A 44 -26.69 15.08 -0.49
CA ARG A 44 -27.04 14.18 -1.60
C ARG A 44 -26.19 12.91 -1.61
N ARG A 45 -24.89 13.01 -1.30
CA ARG A 45 -24.01 11.83 -1.19
C ARG A 45 -24.29 10.97 0.03
N ALA A 46 -24.64 11.58 1.16
CA ALA A 46 -24.97 10.84 2.37
C ALA A 46 -26.32 10.12 2.24
N GLU A 47 -27.28 10.74 1.56
CA GLU A 47 -28.61 10.15 1.29
C GLU A 47 -28.55 9.05 0.21
N GLU A 48 -27.56 9.07 -0.68
CA GLU A 48 -27.27 7.99 -1.64
C GLU A 48 -26.60 6.75 -0.99
N ASP A 49 -26.10 6.84 0.25
CA ASP A 49 -25.38 5.76 0.93
C ASP A 49 -26.30 4.92 1.85
N ASP A 50 -27.54 5.36 2.08
CA ASP A 50 -28.55 4.68 2.94
C ASP A 50 -29.66 3.95 2.13
N GLU A 51 -29.73 4.11 0.81
CA GLU A 51 -30.70 3.41 -0.07
C GLU A 51 -30.08 2.87 -1.38
N ASP A 52 -28.96 2.14 -1.34
CA ASP A 52 -28.72 1.10 -2.37
C ASP A 52 -27.76 0.01 -1.89
N GLY A 53 -28.32 -0.99 -1.21
CA GLY A 53 -27.70 -2.31 -1.12
C GLY A 53 -27.83 -3.02 -2.46
N GLY A 54 -26.91 -2.77 -3.40
CA GLY A 54 -27.00 -3.30 -4.77
C GLY A 54 -25.64 -3.51 -5.45
N SER A 55 -24.95 -4.62 -5.11
CA SER A 55 -24.11 -5.42 -6.01
C SER A 55 -23.50 -4.76 -7.28
N ASP A 56 -22.43 -3.96 -7.15
CA ASP A 56 -21.63 -3.53 -8.32
C ASP A 56 -20.14 -3.28 -7.95
N GLY A 57 -19.57 -4.20 -7.17
CA GLY A 57 -18.19 -4.11 -6.64
C GLY A 57 -17.12 -4.83 -7.45
N ASP A 58 -17.47 -5.56 -8.52
CA ASP A 58 -16.52 -6.43 -9.23
C ASP A 58 -16.19 -5.98 -10.67
N ASP A 59 -16.95 -5.06 -11.29
CA ASP A 59 -16.73 -4.63 -12.68
C ASP A 59 -15.86 -3.37 -12.85
N VAL A 60 -15.74 -2.55 -11.80
CA VAL A 60 -14.96 -1.29 -11.85
C VAL A 60 -13.45 -1.50 -11.76
N ASP A 61 -13.00 -2.53 -11.04
CA ASP A 61 -11.57 -2.88 -10.97
C ASP A 61 -11.08 -3.55 -12.27
N ALA A 62 -11.93 -4.36 -12.93
CA ALA A 62 -11.62 -4.95 -14.23
C ALA A 62 -11.57 -3.91 -15.36
N GLN A 63 -12.47 -2.91 -15.36
CA GLN A 63 -12.42 -1.80 -16.33
C GLN A 63 -11.19 -0.91 -16.13
N ARG A 64 -10.76 -0.69 -14.88
CA ARG A 64 -9.58 0.12 -14.56
C ARG A 64 -8.29 -0.57 -14.99
N GLU A 65 -8.18 -1.89 -14.83
CA GLU A 65 -7.05 -2.68 -15.35
C GLU A 65 -7.02 -2.72 -16.89
N ALA A 66 -8.18 -2.86 -17.55
CA ALA A 66 -8.27 -2.85 -19.01
C ALA A 66 -7.89 -1.49 -19.63
N MET A 67 -8.27 -0.36 -19.00
CA MET A 67 -7.89 0.98 -19.45
C MET A 67 -6.39 1.27 -19.24
N LEU A 68 -5.79 0.77 -18.15
CA LEU A 68 -4.34 0.91 -17.91
C LEU A 68 -3.52 0.08 -18.92
N SER A 69 -4.01 -1.08 -19.32
CA SER A 69 -3.39 -1.93 -20.35
C SER A 69 -3.48 -1.28 -21.75
N GLY A 70 -4.62 -0.67 -22.10
CA GLY A 70 -4.82 0.01 -23.38
C GLY A 70 -3.97 1.27 -23.59
N MET A 71 -3.58 1.96 -22.51
CA MET A 71 -2.74 3.17 -22.59
C MET A 71 -1.27 2.87 -22.91
N LYS A 72 -0.81 1.62 -22.75
CA LYS A 72 0.59 1.24 -22.99
C LYS A 72 0.92 0.93 -24.46
N GLY A 73 -0.08 0.95 -25.34
CA GLY A 73 0.06 0.64 -26.77
C GLY A 73 -0.01 1.82 -27.74
N VAL A 74 -0.32 3.04 -27.28
CA VAL A 74 -0.32 4.24 -28.16
C VAL A 74 1.09 4.82 -28.19
N SER A 75 1.97 4.14 -28.94
CA SER A 75 3.17 4.74 -29.49
C SER A 75 2.76 5.86 -30.44
N VAL A 76 3.07 7.10 -30.02
CA VAL A 76 3.01 8.30 -30.85
C VAL A 76 3.85 8.05 -32.11
N GLN A 77 3.16 7.90 -33.24
CA GLN A 77 3.72 8.10 -34.56
C GLN A 77 3.61 9.59 -34.86
N ASP A 78 4.76 10.26 -34.85
CA ASP A 78 4.94 11.65 -35.27
C ASP A 78 5.94 11.63 -36.44
N ASP A 79 5.39 11.82 -37.63
CA ASP A 79 6.09 11.98 -38.91
C ASP A 79 6.42 13.48 -39.09
N GLY A 80 7.70 13.83 -39.29
CA GLY A 80 8.11 15.05 -40.00
C GLY A 80 9.17 15.96 -39.33
N ASP A 81 10.39 15.91 -39.86
CA ASP A 81 11.46 16.94 -39.96
C ASP A 81 11.71 17.96 -38.83
N ASP A 82 12.91 17.91 -38.22
CA ASP A 82 13.92 18.99 -38.28
C ASP A 82 15.20 18.58 -37.52
N PHE A 83 16.35 18.90 -38.10
CA PHE A 83 17.70 18.45 -37.71
C PHE A 83 18.25 19.33 -36.58
N GLU A 84 18.08 18.97 -35.31
CA GLU A 84 18.95 19.48 -34.23
C GLU A 84 19.24 18.44 -33.15
N GLU A 85 20.53 18.33 -32.85
CA GLU A 85 21.23 17.48 -31.88
C GLU A 85 20.58 17.56 -30.49
N LYS A 86 19.67 16.61 -30.19
CA LYS A 86 19.07 16.47 -28.85
C LYS A 86 19.93 15.58 -27.97
N ASP A 87 20.45 16.17 -26.89
CA ASP A 87 21.06 15.50 -25.75
C ASP A 87 20.23 14.29 -25.29
N VAL A 88 20.81 13.10 -25.45
CA VAL A 88 20.19 11.85 -25.04
C VAL A 88 20.26 11.74 -23.52
N LYS A 89 19.13 11.92 -22.82
CA LYS A 89 19.03 11.66 -21.37
C LYS A 89 19.33 10.17 -21.13
N SER A 90 20.43 9.88 -20.45
CA SER A 90 20.86 8.52 -20.10
C SER A 90 19.78 7.82 -19.27
N LYS A 91 19.43 6.59 -19.66
CA LYS A 91 18.39 5.80 -18.98
C LYS A 91 19.03 4.99 -17.85
N GLY A 92 18.47 5.06 -16.64
CA GLY A 92 18.87 4.22 -15.51
C GLY A 92 20.02 4.78 -14.67
N VAL A 93 20.85 3.89 -14.11
CA VAL A 93 21.93 4.22 -13.15
C VAL A 93 23.16 4.84 -13.85
N GLU A 94 23.20 4.83 -15.18
CA GLU A 94 24.28 5.41 -16.00
C GLU A 94 24.51 6.91 -15.78
N GLY A 95 23.50 7.65 -15.32
CA GLY A 95 23.64 9.07 -14.96
C GLY A 95 24.02 9.33 -13.50
N LEU A 96 24.16 8.28 -12.68
CA LEU A 96 24.46 8.37 -11.24
C LEU A 96 25.91 7.99 -10.91
N ILE A 97 26.60 7.30 -11.83
CA ILE A 97 28.01 6.97 -11.69
C ILE A 97 28.81 8.06 -12.37
N ASP A 98 29.57 8.83 -11.60
CA ASP A 98 30.47 9.86 -12.13
C ASP A 98 31.63 9.18 -12.88
N VAL A 99 31.56 9.20 -14.21
CA VAL A 99 32.64 8.71 -15.08
C VAL A 99 33.68 9.82 -15.23
N GLU A 100 34.68 9.83 -14.34
CA GLU A 100 35.87 10.69 -14.46
C GLU A 100 36.81 10.14 -15.55
N ASN A 101 36.42 10.30 -16.81
CA ASN A 101 37.29 10.05 -17.94
C ASN A 101 38.10 11.33 -18.24
N PRO A 102 39.43 11.36 -18.02
CA PRO A 102 40.26 12.55 -18.21
C PRO A 102 40.37 13.01 -19.67
N ASN A 103 39.97 12.18 -20.63
CA ASN A 103 39.90 12.55 -22.06
C ASN A 103 38.46 12.89 -22.51
N ARG A 104 37.47 12.85 -21.62
CA ARG A 104 36.11 13.27 -21.96
C ARG A 104 36.10 14.79 -22.01
N ALA A 105 36.02 15.34 -23.22
CA ALA A 105 35.86 16.77 -23.43
C ALA A 105 34.57 17.23 -22.69
N SER A 106 34.74 17.83 -21.51
CA SER A 106 33.65 18.50 -20.81
C SER A 106 33.26 19.72 -21.64
N GLY A 107 32.24 19.58 -22.48
CA GLY A 107 31.74 20.63 -23.39
C GLY A 107 31.11 21.83 -22.70
N THR A 108 31.51 22.17 -21.48
CA THR A 108 30.98 23.33 -20.77
C THR A 108 32.10 23.89 -19.90
N ASN A 109 32.80 24.89 -20.42
CA ASN A 109 33.77 25.66 -19.66
C ASN A 109 33.06 26.28 -18.43
N PRO A 110 33.37 25.88 -17.19
CA PRO A 110 32.89 26.64 -16.04
C PRO A 110 33.66 27.96 -16.05
N ARG A 111 32.97 29.08 -16.30
CA ARG A 111 33.57 30.39 -16.02
C ARG A 111 33.93 30.39 -14.53
N MET A 112 35.23 30.39 -14.22
CA MET A 112 35.73 30.50 -12.86
C MET A 112 35.22 31.80 -12.22
N MET A 113 34.13 31.70 -11.45
CA MET A 113 33.74 32.73 -10.48
C MET A 113 34.85 32.77 -9.43
N LYS A 114 35.47 33.94 -9.24
CA LYS A 114 36.58 34.10 -8.29
C LYS A 114 35.98 34.14 -6.89
N ALA A 115 36.62 33.45 -5.94
CA ALA A 115 36.16 33.38 -4.54
C ALA A 115 35.98 34.75 -3.87
N LYS A 116 36.62 35.81 -4.38
CA LYS A 116 36.47 37.19 -3.91
C LYS A 116 35.13 37.83 -4.27
N ASP A 117 34.41 37.31 -5.26
CA ASP A 117 33.11 37.84 -5.69
C ASP A 117 31.93 37.20 -4.92
N LEU A 118 32.19 36.17 -4.11
CA LEU A 118 31.18 35.47 -3.29
C LEU A 118 31.03 36.06 -1.88
N ASP A 119 32.05 36.74 -1.35
CA ASP A 119 32.10 37.21 0.04
C ASP A 119 31.39 38.56 0.28
N GLY A 120 31.03 39.28 -0.80
CA GLY A 120 30.33 40.57 -0.76
C GLY A 120 28.92 40.57 -1.35
N ALA A 121 28.45 39.42 -1.83
CA ALA A 121 27.10 39.29 -2.37
C ALA A 121 26.12 39.02 -1.21
N GLU A 122 25.60 40.07 -0.59
CA GLU A 122 24.36 39.95 0.18
C GLU A 122 23.35 39.21 -0.70
N ALA A 123 22.92 38.03 -0.24
CA ALA A 123 22.00 37.19 -0.99
C ALA A 123 20.82 38.06 -1.43
N ALA A 124 20.63 38.17 -2.75
CA ALA A 124 19.58 38.99 -3.32
C ALA A 124 18.28 38.74 -2.54
N PRO A 125 17.57 39.80 -2.09
CA PRO A 125 16.43 39.63 -1.20
C PRO A 125 15.42 38.71 -1.91
N MET A 126 15.27 37.49 -1.36
CA MET A 126 14.42 36.44 -1.92
C MET A 126 13.11 37.03 -2.40
N THR A 127 12.74 36.73 -3.64
CA THR A 127 11.46 37.17 -4.20
C THR A 127 10.33 36.69 -3.30
N ARG A 128 9.19 37.38 -3.31
CA ARG A 128 8.04 37.02 -2.46
C ARG A 128 7.68 35.53 -2.57
N LYS A 129 7.75 34.98 -3.79
CA LYS A 129 7.50 33.56 -4.07
C LYS A 129 8.53 32.66 -3.38
N GLU A 130 9.81 32.99 -3.50
CA GLU A 130 10.89 32.22 -2.88
C GLU A 130 10.84 32.28 -1.35
N ARG A 131 10.37 33.39 -0.76
CA ARG A 131 10.13 33.48 0.70
C ARG A 131 9.01 32.56 1.14
N GLU A 132 7.87 32.59 0.44
CA GLU A 132 6.71 31.74 0.75
C GLU A 132 7.06 30.24 0.56
N GLU A 133 7.83 29.89 -0.47
CA GLU A 133 8.31 28.52 -0.68
C GLU A 133 9.30 28.07 0.40
N ALA A 134 10.24 28.94 0.79
CA ALA A 134 11.17 28.66 1.88
C ALA A 134 10.46 28.49 3.23
N GLU A 135 9.45 29.30 3.51
CA GLU A 135 8.63 29.18 4.72
C GLU A 135 7.82 27.88 4.70
N LYS A 136 7.20 27.54 3.57
CA LYS A 136 6.48 26.27 3.40
C LYS A 136 7.41 25.07 3.59
N ALA A 137 8.63 25.13 3.06
CA ALA A 137 9.64 24.08 3.27
C ALA A 137 10.06 23.98 4.74
N ARG A 138 10.27 25.12 5.42
CA ARG A 138 10.58 25.16 6.86
C ARG A 138 9.45 24.61 7.72
N ALA A 139 8.20 24.97 7.41
CA ALA A 139 7.01 24.47 8.12
C ALA A 139 6.86 22.96 7.93
N ALA A 140 7.03 22.45 6.70
CA ALA A 140 7.01 21.02 6.43
C ALA A 140 8.14 20.28 7.15
N ALA A 141 9.36 20.83 7.19
CA ALA A 141 10.48 20.26 7.93
C ALA A 141 10.23 20.27 9.44
N ALA A 142 9.66 21.36 9.98
CA ALA A 142 9.30 21.45 11.39
C ALA A 142 8.21 20.44 11.76
N TYR A 143 7.21 20.25 10.88
CA TYR A 143 6.19 19.21 11.05
C TYR A 143 6.82 17.81 11.09
N ARG A 144 7.65 17.48 10.10
CA ARG A 144 8.38 16.20 10.04
C ARG A 144 9.20 15.97 11.30
N LYS A 145 9.98 16.96 11.73
CA LYS A 145 10.78 16.89 12.97
C LYS A 145 9.91 16.65 14.21
N ARG A 146 8.75 17.31 14.33
CA ARG A 146 7.82 17.09 15.45
C ARG A 146 7.15 15.73 15.38
N HIS A 147 6.88 15.22 14.18
CA HIS A 147 6.30 13.90 13.96
C HIS A 147 7.31 12.81 14.31
N GLU A 148 8.56 12.93 13.86
CA GLU A 148 9.66 12.04 14.20
C GLU A 148 9.99 12.07 15.70
N ALA A 149 9.92 13.25 16.33
CA ALA A 149 10.06 13.39 17.79
C ALA A 149 8.84 12.84 18.57
N GLY A 150 7.80 12.38 17.87
CA GLY A 150 6.58 11.82 18.46
C GLY A 150 5.68 12.80 19.20
N LEU A 151 5.85 14.09 18.92
CA LEU A 151 5.06 15.16 19.55
C LEU A 151 3.71 15.38 18.85
N THR A 152 3.57 14.95 17.59
CA THR A 152 2.31 15.05 16.85
C THR A 152 1.26 14.08 17.42
N GLU A 153 0.00 14.49 17.41
CA GLU A 153 -1.09 13.62 17.87
C GLU A 153 -1.26 12.39 16.97
N GLU A 154 -1.00 12.53 15.67
CA GLU A 154 -1.00 11.43 14.71
C GLU A 154 -0.02 10.33 15.13
N TYR A 155 1.25 10.69 15.39
CA TYR A 155 2.26 9.74 15.84
C TYR A 155 1.84 9.06 17.14
N LYS A 156 1.32 9.82 18.11
CA LYS A 156 0.85 9.26 19.38
C LYS A 156 -0.30 8.26 19.18
N ARG A 157 -1.26 8.57 18.32
CA ARG A 157 -2.37 7.67 17.97
C ARG A 157 -1.88 6.40 17.31
N ASP A 158 -0.98 6.52 16.34
CA ASP A 158 -0.46 5.35 15.62
C ASP A 158 0.43 4.48 16.51
N MET A 159 1.25 5.09 17.37
CA MET A 159 2.00 4.36 18.39
C MET A 159 1.09 3.68 19.41
N ALA A 160 -0.03 4.28 19.81
CA ALA A 160 -1.00 3.64 20.69
C ALA A 160 -1.64 2.41 20.04
N LYS A 161 -2.04 2.51 18.77
CA LYS A 161 -2.54 1.35 17.99
C LYS A 161 -1.48 0.25 17.88
N LEU A 162 -0.23 0.60 17.56
CA LEU A 162 0.87 -0.37 17.50
C LEU A 162 1.14 -1.03 18.86
N ALA A 163 1.06 -0.27 19.95
CA ALA A 163 1.21 -0.80 21.30
C ALA A 163 0.09 -1.79 21.66
N GLU A 164 -1.16 -1.49 21.28
CA GLU A 164 -2.28 -2.42 21.48
C GLU A 164 -2.07 -3.73 20.70
N VAL A 165 -1.62 -3.64 19.45
CA VAL A 165 -1.29 -4.83 18.64
C VAL A 165 -0.16 -5.64 19.27
N ARG A 166 0.89 -4.98 19.78
CA ARG A 166 1.99 -5.66 20.50
C ARG A 166 1.47 -6.37 21.74
N LYS A 167 0.67 -5.70 22.58
CA LYS A 167 0.04 -6.31 23.76
C LYS A 167 -0.81 -7.53 23.39
N ARG A 168 -1.66 -7.42 22.36
CA ARG A 168 -2.48 -8.54 21.91
C ARG A 168 -1.65 -9.73 21.42
N ARG A 169 -0.52 -9.47 20.75
CA ARG A 169 0.42 -10.53 20.33
C ARG A 169 1.11 -11.17 21.52
N GLU A 170 1.64 -10.35 22.43
CA GLU A 170 2.29 -10.82 23.65
C GLU A 170 1.34 -11.64 24.53
N GLU A 171 0.09 -11.20 24.69
CA GLU A 171 -0.95 -11.96 25.41
C GLU A 171 -1.29 -13.28 24.70
N ALA A 172 -1.36 -13.30 23.37
CA ALA A 172 -1.61 -14.52 22.63
C ALA A 172 -0.44 -15.51 22.74
N ASP A 173 0.80 -15.01 22.69
CA ASP A 173 2.00 -15.84 22.83
C ASP A 173 2.17 -16.31 24.28
N ALA A 174 1.85 -15.49 25.27
CA ALA A 174 1.80 -15.88 26.68
C ALA A 174 0.73 -16.95 26.92
N LYS A 175 -0.47 -16.80 26.36
CA LYS A 175 -1.54 -17.83 26.43
C LYS A 175 -1.09 -19.14 25.78
N LYS A 176 -0.46 -19.09 24.61
CA LYS A 176 0.07 -20.29 23.94
C LYS A 176 1.17 -20.98 24.76
N LYS A 177 2.07 -20.22 25.37
CA LYS A 177 3.12 -20.78 26.24
C LYS A 177 2.52 -21.41 27.50
N ALA A 178 1.59 -20.72 28.16
CA ALA A 178 0.90 -21.27 29.33
C ALA A 178 0.10 -22.54 29.00
N GLU A 179 -0.58 -22.59 27.84
CA GLU A 179 -1.28 -23.79 27.39
C GLU A 179 -0.31 -24.94 27.06
N ALA A 180 0.83 -24.63 26.44
CA ALA A 180 1.85 -25.63 26.14
C ALA A 180 2.49 -26.20 27.42
N GLU A 181 2.82 -25.35 28.40
CA GLU A 181 3.35 -25.77 29.70
C GLU A 181 2.31 -26.55 30.52
N ALA A 182 1.04 -26.16 30.46
CA ALA A 182 -0.05 -26.91 31.09
C ALA A 182 -0.27 -28.28 30.40
N ALA A 183 -0.18 -28.34 29.08
CA ALA A 183 -0.27 -29.59 28.33
C ALA A 183 0.93 -30.51 28.61
N GLU A 184 2.14 -29.98 28.69
CA GLU A 184 3.35 -30.73 29.02
C GLU A 184 3.32 -31.24 30.47
N SER A 185 2.91 -30.42 31.43
CA SER A 185 2.76 -30.86 32.83
C SER A 185 1.66 -31.92 32.97
N ALA A 186 0.52 -31.76 32.29
CA ALA A 186 -0.53 -32.77 32.25
C ALA A 186 -0.07 -34.07 31.55
N GLU A 187 0.76 -33.98 30.51
CA GLU A 187 1.34 -35.16 29.86
C GLU A 187 2.38 -35.85 30.76
N ALA A 188 3.22 -35.08 31.45
CA ALA A 188 4.19 -35.59 32.41
C ALA A 188 3.50 -36.27 33.59
N GLU A 189 2.42 -35.69 34.12
CA GLU A 189 1.58 -36.33 35.14
C GLU A 189 0.90 -37.60 34.64
N ARG A 190 0.39 -37.60 33.40
CA ARG A 190 -0.18 -38.80 32.78
C ARG A 190 0.86 -39.89 32.56
N LYS A 191 2.09 -39.53 32.18
CA LYS A 191 3.22 -40.45 32.04
C LYS A 191 3.62 -41.03 33.40
N LYS A 192 3.76 -40.20 34.44
CA LYS A 192 4.06 -40.65 35.81
C LYS A 192 2.97 -41.59 36.36
N LYS A 193 1.69 -41.23 36.20
CA LYS A 193 0.56 -42.10 36.60
C LYS A 193 0.52 -43.40 35.80
N ALA A 194 0.88 -43.37 34.52
CA ALA A 194 0.95 -44.58 33.69
C ALA A 194 2.14 -45.48 34.06
N GLU A 195 3.25 -44.92 34.53
CA GLU A 195 4.41 -45.64 35.03
C GLU A 195 4.12 -46.28 36.40
N GLU A 196 3.48 -45.56 37.32
CA GLU A 196 3.02 -46.11 38.60
C GLU A 196 1.96 -47.22 38.42
N ALA A 197 1.03 -47.06 37.47
CA ALA A 197 0.06 -48.10 37.14
C ALA A 197 0.67 -49.28 36.36
N GLY A 198 1.73 -49.04 35.60
CA GLY A 198 2.47 -50.07 34.85
C GLY A 198 3.34 -50.96 35.73
N ALA A 199 3.69 -50.52 36.93
CA ALA A 199 4.47 -51.31 37.90
C ALA A 199 3.68 -52.46 38.56
N PHE A 200 2.36 -52.57 38.35
CA PHE A 200 1.53 -53.66 38.90
C PHE A 200 0.93 -54.62 37.85
N GLY A 201 1.29 -54.48 36.56
CA GLY A 201 0.58 -55.16 35.47
C GLY A 201 1.49 -55.82 34.44
N GLY A 202 2.39 -56.72 34.88
CA GLY A 202 3.00 -57.69 33.98
C GLY A 202 1.99 -58.76 33.60
N GLY A 203 1.43 -58.70 32.38
CA GLY A 203 0.53 -59.74 31.89
C GLY A 203 -0.10 -59.42 30.53
N ASP A 204 0.44 -60.04 29.48
CA ASP A 204 -0.20 -60.47 28.23
C ASP A 204 -1.28 -59.57 27.57
N GLY A 205 -0.91 -58.87 26.49
CA GLY A 205 -1.90 -58.14 25.67
C GLY A 205 -1.38 -57.45 24.40
N ASP A 206 -0.37 -58.00 23.72
CA ASP A 206 0.37 -57.29 22.65
C ASP A 206 -0.38 -57.16 21.31
N ASP A 207 -1.43 -57.94 21.03
CA ASP A 207 -1.96 -58.02 19.65
C ASP A 207 -3.01 -56.96 19.28
N LYS A 208 -3.89 -56.54 20.21
CA LYS A 208 -4.93 -55.53 19.92
C LYS A 208 -4.41 -54.09 19.89
N LYS A 209 -3.25 -53.81 20.49
CA LYS A 209 -2.67 -52.46 20.61
C LYS A 209 -2.03 -51.98 19.31
N LYS A 210 -1.52 -52.89 18.46
CA LYS A 210 -0.90 -52.57 17.16
C LYS A 210 -1.87 -52.03 16.11
N LYS A 211 -3.11 -52.54 16.04
CA LYS A 211 -4.14 -52.03 15.10
C LYS A 211 -4.61 -50.61 15.45
N LYS A 212 -4.73 -50.27 16.75
CA LYS A 212 -5.19 -48.95 17.21
C LYS A 212 -4.09 -47.87 17.17
N LYS A 213 -2.82 -48.26 17.11
CA LYS A 213 -1.67 -47.34 16.95
C LYS A 213 -1.54 -46.89 15.48
N LYS A 214 -1.67 -47.82 14.52
CA LYS A 214 -1.62 -47.53 13.08
C LYS A 214 -2.67 -46.53 12.59
N SER A 215 -3.84 -46.44 13.22
CA SER A 215 -4.87 -45.45 12.85
C SER A 215 -4.62 -44.04 13.41
N LYS A 216 -3.74 -43.90 14.41
CA LYS A 216 -3.42 -42.60 15.04
C LYS A 216 -2.24 -41.88 14.39
N ASP A 217 -1.42 -42.59 13.61
CA ASP A 217 -0.19 -42.06 12.99
C ASP A 217 -0.39 -41.57 11.53
N ILE A 218 -1.61 -41.63 10.99
CA ILE A 218 -1.88 -41.11 9.63
C ILE A 218 -2.09 -39.59 9.73
N PRO A 219 -1.22 -38.75 9.12
CA PRO A 219 -1.36 -37.30 9.17
C PRO A 219 -2.70 -36.86 8.56
N LYS A 220 -3.36 -35.88 9.17
CA LYS A 220 -4.61 -35.29 8.66
C LYS A 220 -4.32 -34.65 7.29
N LEU A 221 -5.20 -34.89 6.30
CA LEU A 221 -5.09 -34.19 5.02
C LEU A 221 -5.71 -32.81 5.16
N ASP A 222 -4.92 -31.76 4.94
CA ASP A 222 -5.42 -30.40 4.89
C ASP A 222 -6.26 -30.17 3.62
N LYS A 223 -7.25 -29.28 3.69
CA LYS A 223 -8.16 -28.95 2.56
C LYS A 223 -7.41 -28.56 1.28
N ILE A 224 -6.27 -27.88 1.44
CA ILE A 224 -5.39 -27.45 0.34
C ILE A 224 -4.67 -28.67 -0.28
N ALA A 225 -4.23 -29.62 0.54
CA ALA A 225 -3.57 -30.84 0.06
C ALA A 225 -4.56 -31.72 -0.71
N ILE A 226 -5.80 -31.85 -0.20
CA ILE A 226 -6.87 -32.59 -0.86
C ILE A 226 -7.18 -32.03 -2.25
N LYS A 227 -7.28 -30.70 -2.38
CA LYS A 227 -7.59 -30.02 -3.65
C LYS A 227 -6.45 -30.11 -4.68
N LYS A 228 -5.21 -30.33 -4.23
CA LYS A 228 -4.02 -30.46 -5.09
C LYS A 228 -3.72 -31.91 -5.50
N MET A 229 -4.25 -32.90 -4.79
CA MET A 229 -4.04 -34.31 -5.10
C MET A 229 -4.88 -34.76 -6.29
N LYS A 230 -4.33 -35.68 -7.10
CA LYS A 230 -5.08 -36.31 -8.18
C LYS A 230 -6.19 -37.20 -7.60
N PRO A 231 -7.32 -37.41 -8.29
CA PRO A 231 -8.44 -38.21 -7.79
C PRO A 231 -8.05 -39.65 -7.42
N ALA A 232 -7.08 -40.27 -8.11
CA ALA A 232 -6.56 -41.58 -7.74
C ALA A 232 -5.80 -41.56 -6.40
N GLN A 233 -4.96 -40.55 -6.18
CA GLN A 233 -4.18 -40.38 -4.94
C GLN A 233 -5.09 -40.05 -3.75
N MET A 234 -6.11 -39.23 -3.97
CA MET A 234 -7.17 -39.00 -2.97
C MET A 234 -7.87 -40.29 -2.59
N LYS A 235 -8.15 -41.16 -3.58
CA LYS A 235 -8.83 -42.42 -3.34
C LYS A 235 -7.99 -43.40 -2.52
N GLU A 236 -6.71 -43.51 -2.83
CA GLU A 236 -5.78 -44.32 -2.04
C GLU A 236 -5.61 -43.77 -0.62
N ALA A 237 -5.49 -42.45 -0.49
CA ALA A 237 -5.33 -41.79 0.81
C ALA A 237 -6.56 -41.95 1.71
N LEU A 238 -7.78 -41.91 1.15
CA LEU A 238 -9.02 -42.15 1.88
C LEU A 238 -9.19 -43.64 2.24
N LYS A 239 -8.86 -44.56 1.32
CA LYS A 239 -8.82 -46.02 1.60
C LYS A 239 -7.86 -46.37 2.73
N LEU A 240 -6.66 -45.78 2.75
CA LEU A 240 -5.69 -45.95 3.84
C LEU A 240 -6.21 -45.45 5.19
N ARG A 241 -7.18 -44.52 5.19
CA ARG A 241 -7.85 -43.99 6.38
C ARG A 241 -9.09 -44.80 6.78
N GLY A 242 -9.44 -45.86 6.04
CA GLY A 242 -10.67 -46.63 6.28
C GLY A 242 -11.94 -45.84 5.99
N LEU A 243 -11.82 -44.73 5.26
CA LEU A 243 -12.94 -43.96 4.74
C LEU A 243 -13.20 -44.51 3.34
N GLU A 244 -14.18 -45.40 3.20
CA GLU A 244 -14.63 -45.90 1.90
C GLU A 244 -15.18 -44.77 1.04
N ILE A 245 -15.05 -44.93 -0.29
CA ILE A 245 -15.32 -43.93 -1.34
C ILE A 245 -16.23 -44.57 -2.37
#